data_AF-A0A915YEC8-F1
#
_entry.id   AF-A0A915YEC8-F1
#
_cell.length_a   1.000
_cell.length_b   1.000
_cell.length_c   1.000
_cell.angle_alpha   90.00
_cell.angle_beta   90.00
_cell.angle_gamma   90.00
#
_symmetry.space_group_name_H-M   'P 1'
#
loop_
_entity.id
_entity.type
_entity.pdbx_description
1 polymer ?
#
loop_
_entity_poly.entity_id
_entity_poly.type
_entity_poly.pdbx_seq_one_letter_code
_entity_poly.pdbx_strand_id
1 'polypeptide(L)'
;MKLLMLIVLFALPSGLSATMQIPDTVIYKTKKYTLILKGSALHYSPLCFYYLQNDISMPFNAWSSAVKRRHIATWQIIDNKLFLTKVNTVEGPKPLKDCQVQSISSSFNTPNLLFADWFSGIFAFGFHCFHVKEGKIILDKKMCDNNNYLFFSRCIMKFDSIYSNNQLYRLTTGYYKKSPIFDYFGQGSSFLDWPYNWENKNLCGVPLCKWKITNDSLFLDVLNLYTSEGKWINFLQVGAIKNITNHSFADWVNGVYRIEKGKMVKEIVYDDVEWEFFKVSEYQYIRIKKGVIVESFVVEPNFDIKNPPPNTDPKGLQIIADY
;
A
#
# COMPACT_ATOMS: atom_id res chain seq x y z
N MET A 1 -5.91 -49.79 22.11
CA MET A 1 -4.81 -48.85 21.77
C MET A 1 -5.18 -47.75 20.78
N LYS A 2 -6.17 -47.90 19.88
CA LYS A 2 -6.55 -46.83 18.92
C LYS A 2 -7.33 -45.64 19.51
N LEU A 3 -7.98 -45.80 20.67
CA LEU A 3 -8.78 -44.75 21.31
C LEU A 3 -7.94 -43.72 22.11
N LEU A 4 -6.76 -44.13 22.60
CA LEU A 4 -5.87 -43.25 23.39
C LEU A 4 -5.17 -42.19 22.52
N MET A 5 -5.03 -42.46 21.22
CA MET A 5 -4.33 -41.57 20.27
C MET A 5 -5.19 -40.38 19.83
N LEU A 6 -6.51 -40.46 19.98
CA LEU A 6 -7.43 -39.37 19.61
C LEU A 6 -7.49 -38.26 20.67
N ILE A 7 -7.35 -38.61 21.96
CA ILE A 7 -7.44 -37.66 23.08
C ILE A 7 -6.20 -36.77 23.16
N VAL A 8 -5.03 -37.24 22.72
CA VAL A 8 -3.79 -36.46 22.70
C VAL A 8 -3.81 -35.38 21.60
N LEU A 9 -4.55 -35.58 20.50
CA LEU A 9 -4.67 -34.56 19.43
C LEU A 9 -5.54 -33.36 19.81
N PHE A 10 -6.49 -33.52 20.74
CA PHE A 10 -7.35 -32.43 21.22
C PHE A 10 -6.79 -31.66 22.43
N ALA A 11 -5.66 -32.09 22.99
CA ALA A 11 -4.97 -31.41 24.08
C ALA A 11 -3.92 -30.37 23.58
N LEU A 12 -3.83 -30.14 22.27
CA LEU A 12 -2.98 -29.08 21.74
C LEU A 12 -3.66 -27.72 21.98
N PRO A 13 -3.00 -26.79 22.71
CA PRO A 13 -3.59 -25.49 22.98
C PRO A 13 -3.86 -24.74 21.68
N SER A 14 -5.12 -24.36 21.46
CA SER A 14 -5.63 -23.56 20.34
C SER A 14 -5.17 -22.09 20.36
N GLY A 15 -4.00 -21.83 20.93
CA GLY A 15 -3.42 -20.50 21.08
C GLY A 15 -2.57 -20.08 19.89
N LEU A 16 -3.12 -20.09 18.67
CA LEU A 16 -2.51 -19.34 17.56
C LEU A 16 -2.71 -17.84 17.84
N SER A 17 -1.85 -17.28 18.69
CA SER A 17 -1.81 -15.83 18.92
C SER A 17 -1.22 -15.16 17.69
N ALA A 18 -2.03 -14.34 17.02
CA ALA A 18 -1.53 -13.48 15.94
C ALA A 18 -0.39 -12.62 16.49
N THR A 19 0.83 -12.82 15.99
CA THR A 19 1.99 -12.08 16.48
C THR A 19 1.89 -10.63 16.00
N MET A 20 1.65 -9.72 16.94
CA MET A 20 1.55 -8.29 16.65
C MET A 20 2.91 -7.77 16.15
N GLN A 21 2.88 -6.94 15.12
CA GLN A 21 4.08 -6.29 14.57
C GLN A 21 4.75 -5.43 15.65
N ILE A 22 6.05 -5.64 15.89
CA ILE A 22 6.81 -4.76 16.79
C ILE A 22 6.83 -3.34 16.20
N PRO A 23 6.35 -2.33 16.93
CA PRO A 23 6.21 -0.97 16.44
C PRO A 23 7.56 -0.22 16.41
N ASP A 24 7.60 0.87 15.68
CA ASP A 24 8.76 1.78 15.70
C ASP A 24 8.84 2.55 17.01
N THR A 25 10.01 3.13 17.28
CA THR A 25 10.22 4.04 18.41
C THR A 25 10.28 5.48 17.92
N VAL A 26 9.75 6.41 18.69
CA VAL A 26 9.88 7.86 18.45
C VAL A 26 10.38 8.56 19.71
N ILE A 27 11.37 9.44 19.54
CA ILE A 27 11.95 10.28 20.58
C ILE A 27 11.35 11.68 20.44
N TYR A 28 10.63 12.14 21.47
CA TYR A 28 10.03 13.46 21.54
C TYR A 28 10.27 14.07 22.92
N LYS A 29 10.79 15.31 22.96
CA LYS A 29 11.14 16.01 24.21
C LYS A 29 11.92 15.10 25.17
N THR A 30 12.99 14.50 24.66
CA THR A 30 13.91 13.53 25.32
C THR A 30 13.29 12.23 25.83
N LYS A 31 11.97 12.02 25.65
CA LYS A 31 11.26 10.79 26.03
C LYS A 31 11.09 9.85 24.83
N LYS A 32 11.14 8.54 25.09
CA LYS A 32 10.89 7.49 24.09
C LYS A 32 9.44 7.05 24.15
N TYR A 33 8.84 6.89 22.98
CA TYR A 33 7.48 6.40 22.83
C TYR A 33 7.40 5.37 21.72
N THR A 34 6.34 4.57 21.77
CA THR A 34 5.91 3.71 20.67
C THR A 34 5.27 4.54 19.58
N LEU A 35 5.80 4.48 18.36
CA LEU A 35 5.21 5.13 17.19
C LEU A 35 4.12 4.24 16.60
N ILE A 36 2.90 4.76 16.54
CA ILE A 36 1.74 4.10 15.96
C ILE A 36 1.30 4.92 14.76
N LEU A 37 1.46 4.38 13.54
CA LEU A 37 0.87 5.01 12.37
C LEU A 37 -0.63 4.76 12.36
N LYS A 38 -1.37 5.86 12.35
CA LYS A 38 -2.82 5.80 12.27
C LYS A 38 -3.19 5.48 10.82
N GLY A 39 -4.32 4.80 10.63
CA GLY A 39 -4.89 4.64 9.30
C GLY A 39 -4.32 3.54 8.40
N SER A 40 -3.13 3.00 8.65
CA SER A 40 -2.63 1.82 7.93
C SER A 40 -3.06 0.53 8.63
N ALA A 41 -3.89 -0.29 7.98
CA ALA A 41 -4.25 -1.64 8.45
C ALA A 41 -3.03 -2.59 8.56
N LEU A 42 -1.90 -2.18 7.99
CA LEU A 42 -0.68 -2.98 7.88
C LEU A 42 0.50 -2.40 8.69
N HIS A 43 0.24 -1.40 9.56
CA HIS A 43 1.25 -0.77 10.45
C HIS A 43 2.56 -0.33 9.75
N TYR A 44 2.50 0.10 8.49
CA TYR A 44 3.70 0.49 7.73
C TYR A 44 4.41 1.68 8.38
N SER A 45 5.72 1.57 8.64
CA SER A 45 6.57 2.67 9.16
C SER A 45 6.70 3.81 8.14
N PRO A 46 7.11 5.03 8.54
CA PRO A 46 7.46 6.07 7.58
C PRO A 46 8.62 5.65 6.66
N LEU A 47 9.46 4.71 7.12
CA LEU A 47 10.53 4.11 6.32
C LEU A 47 10.00 3.09 5.31
N CYS A 48 8.96 2.32 5.63
CA CYS A 48 8.24 1.52 4.62
C CYS A 48 7.67 2.42 3.51
N PHE A 49 7.10 3.58 3.88
CA PHE A 49 6.59 4.56 2.91
C PHE A 49 7.68 5.08 1.97
N TYR A 50 8.92 5.23 2.44
CA TYR A 50 10.03 5.62 1.59
C TYR A 50 10.32 4.59 0.49
N TYR A 51 10.55 3.33 0.87
CA TYR A 51 10.85 2.28 -0.10
C TYR A 51 9.69 2.08 -1.08
N LEU A 52 8.47 2.22 -0.57
CA LEU A 52 7.25 2.23 -1.38
C LEU A 52 7.28 3.29 -2.47
N GLN A 53 7.35 4.56 -2.09
CA GLN A 53 7.06 5.64 -3.02
C GLN A 53 8.17 5.84 -4.06
N ASN A 54 9.35 5.27 -3.80
CA ASN A 54 10.51 5.31 -4.69
C ASN A 54 10.71 4.00 -5.46
N ASP A 55 9.83 3.00 -5.29
CA ASP A 55 9.95 1.69 -5.93
C ASP A 55 11.31 1.00 -5.65
N ILE A 56 11.75 1.06 -4.40
CA ILE A 56 13.02 0.49 -3.95
C ILE A 56 12.74 -0.79 -3.16
N SER A 57 13.40 -1.89 -3.53
CA SER A 57 13.37 -3.12 -2.75
C SER A 57 13.94 -2.91 -1.35
N MET A 58 13.21 -3.32 -0.32
CA MET A 58 13.64 -3.15 1.06
C MET A 58 14.90 -3.99 1.35
N PRO A 59 16.02 -3.38 1.77
CA PRO A 59 17.33 -4.04 1.85
C PRO A 59 17.53 -4.87 3.13
N PHE A 60 16.45 -5.37 3.73
CA PHE A 60 16.48 -6.06 5.02
C PHE A 60 15.99 -7.51 4.89
N ASN A 61 16.65 -8.40 5.61
CA ASN A 61 16.27 -9.80 5.71
C ASN A 61 15.06 -10.00 6.63
N ALA A 62 14.30 -11.06 6.37
CA ALA A 62 13.17 -11.42 7.22
C ALA A 62 13.66 -11.71 8.65
N TRP A 63 13.04 -11.05 9.63
CA TRP A 63 13.44 -11.21 11.04
C TRP A 63 12.57 -12.26 11.73
N SER A 64 11.25 -12.08 11.70
CA SER A 64 10.28 -13.05 12.24
C SER A 64 8.87 -12.68 11.78
N SER A 65 7.89 -13.54 12.06
CA SER A 65 6.46 -13.22 11.89
C SER A 65 6.02 -12.00 12.73
N ALA A 66 6.72 -11.71 13.84
CA ALA A 66 6.52 -10.55 14.70
C ALA A 66 7.06 -9.24 14.10
N VAL A 67 7.92 -9.33 13.07
CA VAL A 67 8.53 -8.16 12.40
C VAL A 67 8.46 -8.37 10.89
N LYS A 68 7.23 -8.41 10.37
CA LYS A 68 6.93 -8.51 8.92
C LYS A 68 7.59 -7.40 8.11
N ARG A 69 7.79 -6.22 8.72
CA ARG A 69 8.48 -5.07 8.14
C ARG A 69 10.00 -5.23 8.02
N ARG A 70 10.58 -6.32 8.54
CA ARG A 70 12.02 -6.64 8.48
C ARG A 70 12.96 -5.66 9.18
N HIS A 71 12.42 -4.59 9.77
CA HIS A 71 13.15 -3.60 10.54
C HIS A 71 12.31 -3.00 11.67
N ILE A 72 12.98 -2.33 12.60
CA ILE A 72 12.41 -1.43 13.60
C ILE A 72 13.16 -0.10 13.48
N ALA A 73 12.45 0.97 13.13
CA ALA A 73 13.03 2.30 13.00
C ALA A 73 12.91 3.08 14.32
N THR A 74 13.91 3.89 14.61
CA THR A 74 13.86 4.93 15.65
C THR A 74 13.80 6.28 14.97
N TRP A 75 12.80 7.06 15.35
CA TRP A 75 12.53 8.39 14.87
C TRP A 75 12.80 9.41 15.97
N GLN A 76 13.10 10.65 15.60
CA GLN A 76 13.24 11.76 16.54
C GLN A 76 12.57 13.00 15.97
N ILE A 77 11.83 13.72 16.82
CA ILE A 77 11.26 15.02 16.47
C ILE A 77 12.18 16.11 17.04
N ILE A 78 12.75 16.93 16.16
CA ILE A 78 13.63 18.06 16.48
C ILE A 78 13.10 19.27 15.72
N ASP A 79 12.87 20.41 16.38
CA ASP A 79 12.42 21.65 15.76
C ASP A 79 11.26 21.47 14.76
N ASN A 80 10.23 20.74 15.19
CA ASN A 80 9.06 20.40 14.39
C ASN A 80 9.38 19.65 13.08
N LYS A 81 10.45 18.86 13.05
CA LYS A 81 10.82 17.99 11.93
C LYS A 81 11.03 16.56 12.40
N LEU A 82 10.62 15.61 11.58
CA LEU A 82 10.77 14.18 11.80
C LEU A 82 12.07 13.68 11.18
N PHE A 83 12.92 13.05 11.98
CA PHE A 83 14.18 12.48 11.55
C PHE A 83 14.24 10.99 11.84
N LEU A 84 14.82 10.22 10.92
CA LEU A 84 15.24 8.84 11.14
C LEU A 84 16.64 8.86 11.79
N THR A 85 16.80 8.17 12.93
CA THR A 85 18.06 8.14 13.68
C THR A 85 18.71 6.77 13.74
N LYS A 86 17.90 5.70 13.67
CA LYS A 86 18.40 4.33 13.79
C LYS A 86 17.48 3.35 13.08
N VAL A 87 18.05 2.34 12.46
CA VAL A 87 17.32 1.19 11.93
C VAL A 87 17.92 -0.07 12.54
N ASN A 88 17.09 -0.86 13.22
CA ASN A 88 17.47 -2.19 13.71
C ASN A 88 16.90 -3.27 12.79
N THR A 89 17.72 -4.27 12.50
CA THR A 89 17.36 -5.44 11.69
C THR A 89 17.71 -6.72 12.45
N VAL A 90 17.40 -7.88 11.87
CA VAL A 90 17.81 -9.18 12.43
C VAL A 90 19.34 -9.31 12.57
N GLU A 91 20.10 -8.65 11.70
CA GLU A 91 21.57 -8.61 11.72
C GLU A 91 22.12 -7.58 12.72
N GLY A 92 21.25 -6.86 13.42
CA GLY A 92 21.60 -5.78 14.34
C GLY A 92 21.35 -4.37 13.76
N PRO A 93 21.88 -3.34 14.43
CA PRO A 93 21.77 -1.95 13.99
C PRO A 93 22.44 -1.72 12.63
N LYS A 94 21.74 -1.05 11.72
CA LYS A 94 22.26 -0.66 10.41
C LYS A 94 22.58 0.83 10.38
N PRO A 95 23.76 1.25 9.87
CA PRO A 95 24.01 2.64 9.51
C PRO A 95 22.96 3.14 8.51
N LEU A 96 22.54 4.40 8.63
CA LEU A 96 21.50 4.95 7.75
C LEU A 96 21.92 4.96 6.27
N LYS A 97 23.22 5.15 6.00
CA LYS A 97 23.80 5.05 4.65
C LYS A 97 23.59 3.68 3.99
N ASP A 98 23.51 2.61 4.77
CA ASP A 98 23.35 1.24 4.28
C ASP A 98 21.87 0.87 4.12
N CYS A 99 20.96 1.77 4.52
CA CYS A 99 19.52 1.59 4.42
C CYS A 99 18.95 2.11 3.08
N GLN A 100 19.77 2.54 2.11
CA GLN A 100 19.30 3.04 0.80
C GLN A 100 18.21 4.12 0.88
N VAL A 101 18.22 4.92 1.95
CA VAL A 101 17.23 5.97 2.22
C VAL A 101 17.90 7.34 2.24
N GLN A 102 17.28 8.30 1.56
CA GLN A 102 17.83 9.65 1.39
C GLN A 102 16.74 10.71 1.56
N SER A 103 17.12 11.84 2.15
CA SER A 103 16.30 13.05 2.18
C SER A 103 16.25 13.71 0.80
N ILE A 104 15.10 14.27 0.44
CA ILE A 104 14.88 15.00 -0.80
C ILE A 104 15.69 16.31 -0.83
N SER A 105 15.71 17.05 0.29
CA SER A 105 16.29 18.40 0.37
C SER A 105 17.80 18.43 0.62
N SER A 106 18.46 17.28 0.82
CA SER A 106 19.91 17.07 1.08
C SER A 106 20.53 17.83 2.27
N SER A 107 19.93 18.94 2.72
CA SER A 107 20.48 19.90 3.69
C SER A 107 20.48 19.43 5.15
N PHE A 108 20.01 18.22 5.43
CA PHE A 108 19.86 17.69 6.79
C PHE A 108 20.35 16.24 6.95
N ASN A 109 21.28 15.81 6.09
CA ASN A 109 21.81 14.45 6.12
C ASN A 109 23.12 14.41 6.92
N THR A 110 23.05 13.91 8.15
CA THR A 110 24.25 13.46 8.87
C THR A 110 24.26 11.93 8.93
N PRO A 111 25.41 11.28 9.20
CA PRO A 111 25.47 9.82 9.28
C PRO A 111 24.48 9.18 10.27
N ASN A 112 24.01 9.95 11.27
CA ASN A 112 23.16 9.46 12.36
C ASN A 112 21.78 10.13 12.42
N LEU A 113 21.48 11.04 11.49
CA LEU A 113 20.24 11.80 11.50
C LEU A 113 19.84 12.12 10.05
N LEU A 114 18.67 11.63 9.65
CA LEU A 114 18.18 11.77 8.29
C LEU A 114 16.79 12.40 8.29
N PHE A 115 16.64 13.56 7.68
CA PHE A 115 15.35 14.26 7.62
C PHE A 115 14.37 13.53 6.72
N ALA A 116 13.18 13.22 7.24
CA ALA A 116 12.15 12.45 6.55
C ALA A 116 11.22 13.33 5.70
N ASP A 117 11.80 14.23 4.89
CA ASP A 117 11.02 15.13 4.02
C ASP A 117 10.24 14.44 2.91
N TRP A 118 10.50 13.16 2.69
CA TRP A 118 9.73 12.31 1.83
C TRP A 118 8.41 11.84 2.45
N PHE A 119 8.16 12.06 3.75
CA PHE A 119 7.01 11.47 4.45
C PHE A 119 5.92 12.50 4.76
N SER A 120 4.69 12.19 4.37
CA SER A 120 3.47 12.88 4.78
C SER A 120 2.45 11.88 5.34
N GLY A 121 1.87 12.16 6.51
CA GLY A 121 0.93 11.26 7.15
C GLY A 121 0.64 11.61 8.60
N ILE A 122 -0.06 10.71 9.31
CA ILE A 122 -0.40 10.89 10.72
C ILE A 122 0.13 9.73 11.54
N PHE A 123 1.00 10.03 12.50
CA PHE A 123 1.35 9.08 13.55
C PHE A 123 0.89 9.58 14.90
N ALA A 124 0.69 8.64 15.80
CA ALA A 124 0.33 8.87 17.18
C ALA A 124 1.34 8.18 18.10
N PHE A 125 1.57 8.79 19.25
CA PHE A 125 2.28 8.14 20.35
C PHE A 125 1.77 8.70 21.68
N GLY A 126 1.53 7.82 22.65
CA GLY A 126 0.84 8.21 23.88
C GLY A 126 -0.51 8.89 23.58
N PHE A 127 -0.72 10.10 24.12
CA PHE A 127 -1.87 10.96 23.83
C PHE A 127 -1.54 12.05 22.81
N HIS A 128 -0.55 11.87 21.95
CA HIS A 128 -0.24 12.86 20.92
C HIS A 128 -0.53 12.30 19.54
N CYS A 129 -1.04 13.16 18.68
CA CYS A 129 -1.29 12.95 17.27
C CYS A 129 -0.55 14.01 16.48
N PHE A 130 0.34 13.58 15.58
CA PHE A 130 1.15 14.47 14.76
C PHE A 130 0.72 14.36 13.31
N HIS A 131 0.34 15.49 12.71
CA HIS A 131 0.24 15.59 11.26
C HIS A 131 1.61 16.00 10.73
N VAL A 132 2.17 15.14 9.87
CA VAL A 132 3.44 15.39 9.19
C VAL A 132 3.16 15.67 7.74
N LYS A 133 3.73 16.76 7.23
CA LYS A 133 3.73 17.13 5.83
C LYS A 133 5.18 17.34 5.41
N GLU A 134 5.67 16.49 4.51
CA GLU A 134 7.04 16.54 3.99
C GLU A 134 8.05 16.58 5.14
N GLY A 135 7.93 15.65 6.08
CA GLY A 135 8.78 15.53 7.26
C GLY A 135 8.55 16.61 8.33
N LYS A 136 7.81 17.69 8.05
CA LYS A 136 7.53 18.76 9.01
C LYS A 136 6.26 18.46 9.81
N ILE A 137 6.34 18.65 11.12
CA ILE A 137 5.19 18.60 12.02
C ILE A 137 4.38 19.88 11.83
N ILE A 138 3.19 19.76 11.24
CA ILE A 138 2.27 20.89 11.01
C ILE A 138 1.12 20.95 12.01
N LEU A 139 0.96 19.90 12.82
CA LEU A 139 -0.03 19.84 13.89
C LEU A 139 0.42 18.88 15.00
N ASP A 140 0.33 19.31 16.25
CA ASP A 140 0.45 18.49 17.47
C ASP A 140 -0.89 18.63 18.23
N LYS A 141 -1.70 17.57 18.25
CA LYS A 141 -2.97 17.51 18.99
C LYS A 141 -2.97 16.38 20.00
N LYS A 142 -3.71 16.58 21.10
CA LYS A 142 -3.91 15.54 22.12
C LYS A 142 -4.78 14.35 21.67
N MET A 143 -5.51 14.47 20.56
CA MET A 143 -6.32 13.37 20.00
C MET A 143 -6.33 13.42 18.47
N CYS A 144 -6.35 12.22 17.86
CA CYS A 144 -6.44 12.05 16.41
C CYS A 144 -7.89 12.13 15.93
N ASP A 145 -8.43 13.34 15.78
CA ASP A 145 -9.78 13.54 15.20
C ASP A 145 -9.75 13.76 13.68
N ASN A 146 -8.73 13.24 12.99
CA ASN A 146 -8.69 13.29 11.53
C ASN A 146 -9.36 12.05 10.92
N ASN A 147 -10.70 12.02 11.01
CA ASN A 147 -11.53 10.97 10.42
C ASN A 147 -11.29 10.81 8.91
N ASN A 148 -11.02 11.91 8.20
CA ASN A 148 -10.70 11.89 6.78
C ASN A 148 -9.42 11.10 6.49
N TYR A 149 -8.36 11.32 7.27
CA TYR A 149 -7.11 10.56 7.11
C TYR A 149 -7.32 9.08 7.38
N LEU A 150 -7.93 8.74 8.52
CA LEU A 150 -8.22 7.35 8.89
C LEU A 150 -9.07 6.64 7.84
N PHE A 151 -10.07 7.33 7.31
CA PHE A 151 -10.91 6.83 6.25
C PHE A 151 -10.11 6.60 4.96
N PHE A 152 -9.39 7.63 4.50
CA PHE A 152 -8.66 7.62 3.24
C PHE A 152 -7.64 6.48 3.22
N SER A 153 -6.81 6.38 4.25
CA SER A 153 -5.76 5.36 4.36
C SER A 153 -6.30 3.93 4.48
N ARG A 154 -7.51 3.74 5.01
CA ARG A 154 -8.18 2.43 5.04
C ARG A 154 -8.75 2.05 3.68
N CYS A 155 -9.30 3.03 2.97
CA CYS A 155 -10.01 2.77 1.73
C CYS A 155 -9.10 2.83 0.49
N ILE A 156 -7.91 3.43 0.58
CA ILE A 156 -6.96 3.54 -0.54
C ILE A 156 -6.47 2.19 -1.05
N MET A 157 -6.54 1.16 -0.20
CA MET A 157 -6.15 -0.22 -0.51
C MET A 157 -7.25 -1.02 -1.23
N LYS A 158 -8.43 -0.42 -1.42
CA LYS A 158 -9.51 -1.05 -2.20
C LYS A 158 -9.07 -1.14 -3.66
N PHE A 159 -9.48 -2.22 -4.30
CA PHE A 159 -9.09 -2.51 -5.67
C PHE A 159 -9.96 -1.77 -6.67
N ASP A 160 -9.32 -1.33 -7.74
CA ASP A 160 -10.02 -0.99 -8.96
C ASP A 160 -10.53 -2.25 -9.65
N SER A 161 -11.52 -2.07 -10.50
CA SER A 161 -12.06 -3.13 -11.34
C SER A 161 -11.71 -2.88 -12.80
N ILE A 162 -11.54 -3.93 -13.58
CA ILE A 162 -11.18 -3.82 -15.00
C ILE A 162 -11.99 -4.80 -15.84
N TYR A 163 -12.61 -4.29 -16.90
CA TYR A 163 -13.27 -5.09 -17.91
C TYR A 163 -12.27 -5.51 -18.97
N SER A 164 -12.15 -6.82 -19.20
CA SER A 164 -11.40 -7.39 -20.31
C SER A 164 -12.18 -8.57 -20.87
N ASN A 165 -12.34 -8.65 -22.19
CA ASN A 165 -13.15 -9.67 -22.87
C ASN A 165 -14.57 -9.82 -22.28
N ASN A 166 -15.23 -8.68 -22.00
CA ASN A 166 -16.57 -8.59 -21.38
C ASN A 166 -16.70 -9.24 -19.98
N GLN A 167 -15.60 -9.52 -19.30
CA GLN A 167 -15.59 -10.01 -17.93
C GLN A 167 -14.96 -8.98 -17.00
N LEU A 168 -15.47 -8.93 -15.76
CA LEU A 168 -14.99 -8.01 -14.73
C LEU A 168 -13.94 -8.69 -13.86
N TYR A 169 -12.77 -8.09 -13.77
CA TYR A 169 -11.63 -8.56 -12.98
C TYR A 169 -11.17 -7.49 -12.00
N ARG A 170 -10.18 -7.81 -11.16
CA ARG A 170 -9.51 -6.83 -10.30
C ARG A 170 -8.25 -6.31 -10.96
N LEU A 171 -8.05 -5.00 -10.92
CA LEU A 171 -6.79 -4.38 -11.31
C LEU A 171 -5.97 -4.12 -10.06
N THR A 172 -4.72 -4.61 -10.06
CA THR A 172 -3.78 -4.43 -8.97
C THR A 172 -2.48 -3.84 -9.48
N THR A 173 -1.89 -2.97 -8.67
CA THR A 173 -0.58 -2.35 -8.93
C THR A 173 0.37 -2.70 -7.79
N GLY A 174 1.48 -3.35 -8.13
CA GLY A 174 2.55 -3.77 -7.21
C GLY A 174 2.10 -4.11 -5.78
N TYR A 175 2.92 -3.69 -4.82
CA TYR A 175 2.71 -3.99 -3.40
C TYR A 175 1.60 -3.14 -2.74
N TYR A 176 1.23 -1.99 -3.31
CA TYR A 176 0.38 -1.00 -2.63
C TYR A 176 -0.97 -0.70 -3.29
N LYS A 177 -1.27 -1.34 -4.43
CA LYS A 177 -2.60 -1.33 -5.06
C LYS A 177 -3.13 0.09 -5.33
N LYS A 178 -2.23 1.02 -5.66
CA LYS A 178 -2.58 2.38 -6.11
C LYS A 178 -3.41 2.31 -7.40
N SER A 179 -4.57 2.96 -7.41
CA SER A 179 -5.33 3.15 -8.65
C SER A 179 -4.49 3.89 -9.71
N PRO A 180 -4.49 3.48 -11.00
CA PRO A 180 -3.78 4.21 -12.06
C PRO A 180 -4.24 5.66 -12.26
N ILE A 181 -5.36 6.07 -11.65
CA ILE A 181 -5.81 7.47 -11.68
C ILE A 181 -4.88 8.41 -10.92
N PHE A 182 -4.11 7.92 -9.94
CA PHE A 182 -3.17 8.77 -9.20
C PHE A 182 -2.09 9.35 -10.12
N ASP A 183 -1.68 8.61 -11.14
CA ASP A 183 -0.67 9.03 -12.12
C ASP A 183 -1.14 10.21 -12.98
N TYR A 184 -2.45 10.46 -13.04
CA TYR A 184 -3.00 11.63 -13.75
C TYR A 184 -2.77 12.94 -12.99
N PHE A 185 -2.78 12.90 -11.65
CA PHE A 185 -2.74 14.09 -10.80
C PHE A 185 -1.33 14.48 -10.37
N GLY A 186 -0.40 13.55 -10.40
CA GLY A 186 1.00 13.76 -10.04
C GLY A 186 1.83 12.58 -10.51
N GLN A 187 3.16 12.71 -10.47
CA GLN A 187 4.09 11.65 -10.87
C GLN A 187 4.16 10.53 -9.81
N GLY A 188 3.06 9.81 -9.60
CA GLY A 188 3.00 8.47 -8.99
C GLY A 188 3.31 8.33 -7.49
N SER A 189 3.93 9.32 -6.84
CA SER A 189 4.44 9.13 -5.47
C SER A 189 3.48 9.60 -4.38
N SER A 190 2.81 10.76 -4.55
CA SER A 190 2.08 11.41 -3.46
C SER A 190 0.56 11.29 -3.58
N PHE A 191 -0.07 10.68 -2.58
CA PHE A 191 -1.53 10.75 -2.42
C PHE A 191 -2.05 12.17 -2.16
N LEU A 192 -1.17 13.14 -1.88
CA LEU A 192 -1.55 14.54 -1.67
C LEU A 192 -1.89 15.26 -2.97
N ASP A 193 -1.46 14.74 -4.12
CA ASP A 193 -1.78 15.36 -5.41
C ASP A 193 -3.24 15.08 -5.81
N TRP A 194 -3.84 14.05 -5.21
CA TRP A 194 -5.26 13.75 -5.37
C TRP A 194 -6.14 14.84 -4.72
N PRO A 195 -7.04 15.50 -5.46
CA PRO A 195 -7.78 16.67 -4.97
C PRO A 195 -8.77 16.37 -3.84
N TYR A 196 -9.14 15.10 -3.64
CA TYR A 196 -10.05 14.67 -2.58
C TYR A 196 -9.34 13.83 -1.52
N ASN A 197 -8.04 14.09 -1.31
CA ASN A 197 -7.27 13.46 -0.25
C ASN A 197 -7.76 13.88 1.15
N TRP A 198 -7.09 13.39 2.18
CA TRP A 198 -7.47 13.64 3.57
C TRP A 198 -7.33 15.09 4.06
N GLU A 199 -6.60 15.94 3.33
CA GLU A 199 -6.50 17.39 3.61
C GLU A 199 -7.72 18.15 3.09
N ASN A 200 -8.50 17.58 2.17
CA ASN A 200 -9.73 18.19 1.68
C ASN A 200 -10.83 18.11 2.75
N LYS A 201 -11.13 19.25 3.37
CA LYS A 201 -12.14 19.37 4.44
C LYS A 201 -13.57 19.36 3.91
N ASN A 202 -13.78 19.74 2.65
CA ASN A 202 -15.11 19.81 2.04
C ASN A 202 -15.55 18.44 1.55
N LEU A 203 -14.62 17.68 0.94
CA LEU A 203 -14.91 16.38 0.38
C LEU A 203 -13.63 15.52 0.38
N CYS A 204 -13.58 14.56 1.31
CA CYS A 204 -12.53 13.53 1.33
C CYS A 204 -13.10 12.23 0.75
N GLY A 205 -12.36 11.61 -0.17
CA GLY A 205 -12.73 10.33 -0.73
C GLY A 205 -11.61 9.65 -1.50
N VAL A 206 -11.66 8.33 -1.58
CA VAL A 206 -10.73 7.55 -2.39
C VAL A 206 -11.33 7.27 -3.77
N PRO A 207 -10.52 7.29 -4.84
CA PRO A 207 -10.99 6.87 -6.15
C PRO A 207 -11.24 5.36 -6.15
N LEU A 208 -12.32 4.96 -6.80
CA LEU A 208 -12.63 3.57 -7.12
C LEU A 208 -13.04 3.50 -8.57
N CYS A 209 -12.08 3.12 -9.41
CA CYS A 209 -12.20 3.19 -10.85
C CYS A 209 -12.71 1.86 -11.42
N LYS A 210 -13.48 1.99 -12.50
CA LYS A 210 -13.71 0.91 -13.45
C LYS A 210 -12.91 1.23 -14.69
N TRP A 211 -12.04 0.32 -15.07
CA TRP A 211 -11.22 0.38 -16.26
C TRP A 211 -11.78 -0.57 -17.31
N LYS A 212 -11.41 -0.35 -18.58
CA LYS A 212 -11.78 -1.23 -19.68
C LYS A 212 -10.61 -1.37 -20.65
N ILE A 213 -10.35 -2.58 -21.10
CA ILE A 213 -9.41 -2.85 -22.18
C ILE A 213 -10.21 -3.06 -23.46
N THR A 214 -9.84 -2.36 -24.54
CA THR A 214 -10.45 -2.52 -25.86
C THR A 214 -9.36 -2.31 -26.91
N ASN A 215 -9.14 -3.29 -27.80
CA ASN A 215 -8.08 -3.26 -28.81
C ASN A 215 -6.73 -2.85 -28.22
N ASP A 216 -6.30 -3.57 -27.18
CA ASP A 216 -5.06 -3.33 -26.42
C ASP A 216 -4.93 -1.94 -25.80
N SER A 217 -6.00 -1.14 -25.78
CA SER A 217 -6.02 0.20 -25.20
C SER A 217 -6.78 0.21 -23.88
N LEU A 218 -6.22 0.87 -22.86
CA LEU A 218 -6.80 1.07 -21.56
C LEU A 218 -7.66 2.34 -21.54
N PHE A 219 -8.89 2.20 -21.06
CA PHE A 219 -9.83 3.30 -20.87
C PHE A 219 -10.28 3.38 -19.42
N LEU A 220 -10.41 4.60 -18.91
CA LEU A 220 -11.12 4.87 -17.67
C LEU A 220 -12.62 4.91 -17.96
N ASP A 221 -13.32 3.84 -17.63
CA ASP A 221 -14.75 3.64 -17.93
C ASP A 221 -15.63 4.44 -16.97
N VAL A 222 -15.37 4.30 -15.67
CA VAL A 222 -16.09 4.99 -14.59
C VAL A 222 -15.11 5.41 -13.52
N LEU A 223 -15.19 6.67 -13.08
CA LEU A 223 -14.51 7.16 -11.89
C LEU A 223 -15.55 7.46 -10.81
N ASN A 224 -15.50 6.69 -9.72
CA ASN A 224 -16.32 6.97 -8.53
C ASN A 224 -15.44 7.43 -7.37
N LEU A 225 -16.01 8.27 -6.52
CA LEU A 225 -15.43 8.68 -5.25
C LEU A 225 -16.18 7.97 -4.12
N TYR A 226 -15.46 7.16 -3.33
CA TYR A 226 -15.99 6.65 -2.07
C TYR A 226 -15.60 7.61 -0.95
N THR A 227 -16.58 8.29 -0.37
CA THR A 227 -16.34 9.42 0.55
C THR A 227 -16.24 8.97 2.00
N SER A 228 -15.64 9.81 2.85
CA SER A 228 -15.56 9.56 4.29
C SER A 228 -16.92 9.45 4.99
N GLU A 229 -17.98 9.92 4.34
CA GLU A 229 -19.38 9.74 4.76
C GLU A 229 -19.98 8.40 4.33
N GLY A 230 -19.21 7.52 3.68
CA GLY A 230 -19.66 6.23 3.17
C GLY A 230 -20.51 6.33 1.90
N LYS A 231 -20.51 7.48 1.21
CA LYS A 231 -21.29 7.69 -0.02
C LYS A 231 -20.45 7.38 -1.26
N TRP A 232 -21.15 7.00 -2.33
CA TRP A 232 -20.58 6.88 -3.66
C TRP A 232 -21.02 8.08 -4.48
N ILE A 233 -20.06 8.84 -4.96
CA ILE A 233 -20.30 10.00 -5.82
C ILE A 233 -19.71 9.70 -7.19
N ASN A 234 -20.53 9.86 -8.24
CA ASN A 234 -19.99 9.82 -9.60
C ASN A 234 -19.09 11.05 -9.77
N PHE A 235 -17.82 10.81 -10.03
CA PHE A 235 -16.80 11.83 -9.93
C PHE A 235 -17.00 12.97 -10.95
N LEU A 236 -17.63 12.69 -12.10
CA LEU A 236 -17.96 13.70 -13.10
C LEU A 236 -18.91 14.78 -12.57
N GLN A 237 -19.70 14.46 -11.54
CA GLN A 237 -20.62 15.41 -10.90
C GLN A 237 -19.91 16.40 -9.99
N VAL A 238 -18.65 16.13 -9.61
CA VAL A 238 -17.88 16.98 -8.69
C VAL A 238 -17.04 18.02 -9.44
N GLY A 239 -17.02 17.99 -10.78
CA GLY A 239 -16.53 19.08 -11.64
C GLY A 239 -15.03 19.41 -11.57
N ALA A 240 -14.22 18.64 -10.84
CA ALA A 240 -12.82 19.01 -10.59
C ALA A 240 -11.80 18.58 -11.66
N ILE A 241 -12.17 17.71 -12.61
CA ILE A 241 -11.28 17.38 -13.73
C ILE A 241 -11.97 17.76 -15.03
N LYS A 242 -11.45 18.80 -15.69
CA LYS A 242 -12.03 19.29 -16.95
C LYS A 242 -11.85 18.35 -18.14
N ASN A 243 -10.91 17.40 -18.07
CA ASN A 243 -10.47 16.61 -19.22
C ASN A 243 -10.65 15.09 -19.06
N ILE A 244 -11.25 14.63 -17.95
CA ILE A 244 -11.56 13.21 -17.75
C ILE A 244 -13.08 13.06 -17.82
N THR A 245 -13.54 12.30 -18.79
CA THR A 245 -14.92 11.81 -18.89
C THR A 245 -14.97 10.30 -18.65
N ASN A 246 -16.18 9.76 -18.57
CA ASN A 246 -16.35 8.31 -18.72
C ASN A 246 -15.81 7.89 -20.10
N HIS A 247 -15.22 6.70 -20.16
CA HIS A 247 -14.53 6.14 -21.33
C HIS A 247 -13.33 6.97 -21.85
N SER A 248 -12.62 7.70 -20.97
CA SER A 248 -11.40 8.42 -21.37
C SER A 248 -10.29 7.43 -21.72
N PHE A 249 -9.61 7.62 -22.86
CA PHE A 249 -8.38 6.89 -23.15
C PHE A 249 -7.31 7.27 -22.14
N ALA A 250 -6.70 6.28 -21.50
CA ALA A 250 -5.82 6.47 -20.36
C ALA A 250 -4.35 6.67 -20.79
N ASP A 251 -4.11 7.65 -21.67
CA ASP A 251 -2.79 7.91 -22.26
C ASP A 251 -1.70 8.36 -21.25
N TRP A 252 -2.12 8.74 -20.04
CA TRP A 252 -1.23 9.04 -18.92
C TRP A 252 -0.70 7.79 -18.21
N VAL A 253 -1.35 6.63 -18.38
CA VAL A 253 -1.02 5.40 -17.65
C VAL A 253 0.22 4.72 -18.25
N ASN A 254 1.20 4.44 -17.41
CA ASN A 254 2.47 3.80 -17.75
C ASN A 254 2.94 2.89 -16.62
N GLY A 255 3.49 1.72 -16.95
CA GLY A 255 4.06 0.80 -15.96
C GLY A 255 3.63 -0.64 -16.15
N VAL A 256 3.86 -1.46 -15.13
CA VAL A 256 3.42 -2.86 -15.09
C VAL A 256 2.27 -3.01 -14.09
N TYR A 257 1.21 -3.67 -14.54
CA TYR A 257 -0.01 -3.89 -13.79
C TYR A 257 -0.35 -5.38 -13.80
N ARG A 258 -1.10 -5.82 -12.80
CA ARG A 258 -1.59 -7.19 -12.73
C ARG A 258 -3.11 -7.20 -12.69
N ILE A 259 -3.70 -7.98 -13.57
CA ILE A 259 -5.12 -8.28 -13.57
C ILE A 259 -5.30 -9.62 -12.84
N GLU A 260 -6.07 -9.61 -11.76
CA GLU A 260 -6.47 -10.83 -11.06
C GLU A 260 -7.81 -11.30 -11.61
N LYS A 261 -7.79 -12.41 -12.37
CA LYS A 261 -9.00 -13.05 -12.86
C LYS A 261 -9.48 -14.07 -11.84
N GLY A 262 -10.78 -14.12 -11.61
CA GLY A 262 -11.35 -14.95 -10.56
C GLY A 262 -12.81 -14.64 -10.33
N LYS A 263 -13.32 -15.11 -9.20
CA LYS A 263 -14.72 -14.90 -8.80
C LYS A 263 -14.83 -14.69 -7.29
N MET A 264 -15.87 -13.98 -6.88
CA MET A 264 -16.28 -13.97 -5.49
C MET A 264 -16.81 -15.37 -5.13
N VAL A 265 -16.31 -15.91 -4.03
CA VAL A 265 -16.74 -17.17 -3.43
C VAL A 265 -17.12 -16.90 -1.98
N LYS A 266 -18.12 -17.63 -1.50
CA LYS A 266 -18.55 -17.61 -0.10
C LYS A 266 -17.92 -18.83 0.57
N GLU A 267 -17.21 -18.60 1.67
CA GLU A 267 -16.59 -19.67 2.45
C GLU A 267 -16.98 -19.49 3.93
N ILE A 268 -17.32 -20.60 4.59
CA ILE A 268 -17.61 -20.62 6.04
C ILE A 268 -16.28 -20.66 6.77
N VAL A 269 -15.99 -19.64 7.58
CA VAL A 269 -14.69 -19.49 8.25
C VAL A 269 -14.73 -19.97 9.70
N TYR A 270 -15.81 -19.67 10.43
CA TYR A 270 -16.01 -20.06 11.84
C TYR A 270 -17.50 -20.14 12.15
N ASP A 271 -17.96 -21.19 12.84
CA ASP A 271 -19.31 -21.29 13.43
C ASP A 271 -20.44 -20.70 12.56
N ASP A 272 -20.53 -21.15 11.31
CA ASP A 272 -21.52 -20.70 10.31
C ASP A 272 -21.43 -19.22 9.86
N VAL A 273 -20.34 -18.53 10.19
CA VAL A 273 -20.02 -17.20 9.66
C VAL A 273 -19.45 -17.33 8.24
N GLU A 274 -20.25 -16.93 7.27
CA GLU A 274 -19.88 -16.86 5.86
C GLU A 274 -19.13 -15.57 5.54
N TRP A 275 -17.97 -15.69 4.91
CA TRP A 275 -17.18 -14.57 4.41
C TRP A 275 -17.08 -14.65 2.88
N GLU A 276 -17.09 -13.49 2.22
CA GLU A 276 -16.87 -13.39 0.79
C GLU A 276 -15.40 -13.15 0.49
N PHE A 277 -14.79 -14.07 -0.24
CA PHE A 277 -13.42 -13.97 -0.72
C PHE A 277 -13.40 -13.90 -2.24
N PHE A 278 -12.40 -13.24 -2.80
CA PHE A 278 -12.15 -13.36 -4.23
C PHE A 278 -11.08 -14.41 -4.46
N LYS A 279 -11.51 -15.51 -5.07
CA LYS A 279 -10.63 -16.61 -5.41
C LYS A 279 -10.04 -16.34 -6.78
N VAL A 280 -8.76 -16.00 -6.80
CA VAL A 280 -7.99 -15.81 -8.04
C VAL A 280 -7.80 -17.16 -8.71
N SER A 281 -8.13 -17.24 -10.00
CA SER A 281 -7.88 -18.39 -10.86
C SER A 281 -6.70 -18.18 -11.80
N GLU A 282 -6.34 -16.93 -12.10
CA GLU A 282 -5.26 -16.59 -13.02
C GLU A 282 -4.74 -15.18 -12.72
N TYR A 283 -3.43 -14.97 -12.88
CA TYR A 283 -2.81 -13.65 -12.93
C TYR A 283 -2.41 -13.31 -14.36
N GLN A 284 -2.78 -12.13 -14.83
CA GLN A 284 -2.30 -11.57 -16.08
C GLN A 284 -1.49 -10.30 -15.79
N TYR A 285 -0.19 -10.35 -16.05
CA TYR A 285 0.70 -9.19 -15.98
C TYR A 285 0.65 -8.47 -17.32
N ILE A 286 0.46 -7.15 -17.31
CA ILE A 286 0.42 -6.30 -18.50
C ILE A 286 1.36 -5.13 -18.34
N ARG A 287 2.11 -4.81 -19.41
CA ARG A 287 2.88 -3.58 -19.48
C ARG A 287 2.13 -2.58 -20.32
N ILE A 288 1.91 -1.41 -19.75
CA ILE A 288 1.20 -0.31 -20.38
C ILE A 288 2.19 0.81 -20.69
N LYS A 289 2.16 1.31 -21.92
CA LYS A 289 2.88 2.52 -22.35
C LYS A 289 1.87 3.47 -22.98
N LYS A 290 1.69 4.63 -22.36
CA LYS A 290 0.73 5.66 -22.76
C LYS A 290 -0.67 5.09 -23.02
N GLY A 291 -1.19 4.32 -22.06
CA GLY A 291 -2.50 3.68 -22.16
C GLY A 291 -2.58 2.47 -23.09
N VAL A 292 -1.51 2.09 -23.81
CA VAL A 292 -1.50 0.92 -24.71
C VAL A 292 -0.78 -0.25 -24.05
N ILE A 293 -1.41 -1.43 -24.07
CA ILE A 293 -0.81 -2.69 -23.65
C ILE A 293 0.22 -3.11 -24.71
N VAL A 294 1.49 -3.15 -24.32
CA VAL A 294 2.60 -3.51 -25.21
C VAL A 294 3.14 -4.91 -24.93
N GLU A 295 2.89 -5.45 -23.74
CA GLU A 295 3.28 -6.80 -23.32
C GLU A 295 2.18 -7.37 -22.42
N SER A 296 1.94 -8.68 -22.51
CA SER A 296 0.99 -9.40 -21.67
C SER A 296 1.53 -10.80 -21.37
N PHE A 297 1.49 -11.21 -20.11
CA PHE A 297 1.93 -12.53 -19.68
C PHE A 297 1.00 -13.11 -18.64
N VAL A 298 0.61 -14.38 -18.83
CA VAL A 298 -0.42 -15.05 -18.03
C VAL A 298 0.21 -16.20 -17.25
N VAL A 299 -0.12 -16.29 -15.97
CA VAL A 299 0.36 -17.37 -15.09
C VAL A 299 -0.73 -17.83 -14.12
N GLU A 300 -0.59 -19.06 -13.66
CA GLU A 300 -1.44 -19.63 -12.62
C GLU A 300 -1.17 -19.00 -11.23
N PRO A 301 -2.13 -19.07 -10.28
CA PRO A 301 -1.98 -18.42 -8.98
C PRO A 301 -0.81 -18.92 -8.11
N ASN A 302 -0.34 -20.14 -8.38
CA ASN A 302 0.75 -20.83 -7.68
C ASN A 302 2.08 -20.78 -8.46
N PHE A 303 2.22 -19.92 -9.47
CA PHE A 303 3.43 -19.78 -10.26
C PHE A 303 4.64 -19.39 -9.38
N ASP A 304 5.67 -20.25 -9.36
CA ASP A 304 6.90 -20.00 -8.62
C ASP A 304 7.91 -19.26 -9.51
N ILE A 305 8.04 -17.95 -9.29
CA ILE A 305 8.99 -17.12 -10.03
C ILE A 305 10.46 -17.52 -9.80
N LYS A 306 10.77 -18.17 -8.67
CA LYS A 306 12.15 -18.61 -8.37
C LYS A 306 12.49 -19.91 -9.09
N ASN A 307 11.49 -20.74 -9.38
CA ASN A 307 11.62 -22.02 -10.08
C ASN A 307 10.57 -22.12 -11.18
N PRO A 308 10.61 -21.26 -12.21
CA PRO A 308 9.59 -21.24 -13.23
C PRO A 308 9.62 -22.54 -14.05
N PRO A 309 8.47 -22.99 -14.61
CA PRO A 309 8.42 -24.17 -15.46
C PRO A 309 9.46 -24.13 -16.59
N PRO A 310 10.02 -25.29 -17.00
CA PRO A 310 10.89 -25.36 -18.17
C PRO A 310 10.20 -24.74 -19.39
N ASN A 311 10.92 -23.89 -20.14
CA ASN A 311 10.42 -23.15 -21.31
C ASN A 311 9.50 -21.95 -21.02
N THR A 312 9.45 -21.46 -19.78
CA THR A 312 8.80 -20.17 -19.50
C THR A 312 9.47 -19.06 -20.31
N ASP A 313 8.67 -18.22 -20.99
CA ASP A 313 9.16 -17.10 -21.79
C ASP A 313 9.99 -16.12 -20.92
N PRO A 314 11.28 -15.88 -21.22
CA PRO A 314 12.10 -14.91 -20.50
C PRO A 314 11.50 -13.50 -20.44
N LYS A 315 10.76 -13.07 -21.48
CA LYS A 315 10.06 -11.78 -21.46
C LYS A 315 8.91 -11.78 -20.44
N GLY A 316 8.23 -12.91 -20.31
CA GLY A 316 7.23 -13.16 -19.29
C GLY A 316 7.78 -13.10 -17.87
N LEU A 317 8.98 -13.63 -17.66
CA LEU A 317 9.67 -13.50 -16.36
C LEU A 317 10.08 -12.06 -16.08
N GLN A 318 10.55 -11.33 -17.09
CA GLN A 318 10.94 -9.93 -16.94
C GLN A 318 9.76 -9.04 -16.54
N ILE A 319 8.59 -9.21 -17.17
CA ILE A 319 7.41 -8.41 -16.80
C ILE A 319 6.94 -8.71 -15.36
N ILE A 320 7.06 -9.95 -14.88
CA ILE A 320 6.73 -10.26 -13.47
C ILE A 320 7.78 -9.65 -12.53
N ALA A 321 9.06 -9.65 -12.91
CA ALA A 321 10.13 -9.04 -12.11
C ALA A 321 10.00 -7.51 -12.02
N ASP A 322 9.44 -6.88 -13.05
CA ASP A 322 9.17 -5.44 -13.11
C ASP A 322 7.89 -5.01 -12.36
N TYR A 323 7.06 -5.96 -11.88
CA TYR A 323 5.80 -5.71 -11.16
C TYR A 323 5.95 -5.71 -9.63
#